data_AF-F0WCL4-F1
#
_entry.id   AF-F0WCL4-F1
#
_cell.length_a   1.000
_cell.length_b   1.000
_cell.length_c   1.000
_cell.angle_alpha   90.00
_cell.angle_beta   90.00
_cell.angle_gamma   90.00
#
_symmetry.space_group_name_H-M   'P 1'
#
loop_
_entity.id
_entity.type
_entity.pdbx_description
1 polymer ?
#
loop_
_entity_poly.entity_id
_entity_poly.type
_entity_poly.pdbx_seq_one_letter_code
_entity_poly.pdbx_strand_id
1 'polypeptide(L)'
;MLPEQARERSLVLSEGQRPLTPATIRRIVRVAQTGQYSSSQIIPTLNLTVSARSVRNVLAREDTLRYVKRKSIPMLTKAHKLARLEWAREFVTFGEKWESVIFSDEKKFNLDGPDGLQYYWLDLRHEEQVF
;
A
#
# COMPACT_ATOMS: atom_id res chain seq x y z
N MET A 1 0.13 -2.83 -38.85
CA MET A 1 0.12 -4.13 -38.17
C MET A 1 1.58 -4.50 -37.89
N LEU A 2 2.10 -4.11 -36.73
CA LEU A 2 3.52 -4.33 -36.38
C LEU A 2 3.69 -5.68 -35.66
N PRO A 3 4.80 -6.40 -35.87
CA PRO A 3 4.91 -7.78 -35.42
C PRO A 3 5.06 -7.91 -33.90
N GLU A 4 4.56 -9.03 -33.40
CA GLU A 4 4.56 -9.56 -32.03
C GLU A 4 5.97 -9.95 -31.53
N GLN A 5 6.97 -9.09 -31.74
CA GLN A 5 8.39 -9.38 -31.49
C GLN A 5 8.99 -8.52 -30.36
N ALA A 6 8.15 -7.91 -29.51
CA ALA A 6 8.60 -7.00 -28.45
C ALA A 6 8.40 -7.53 -27.02
N ARG A 7 8.43 -8.86 -26.80
CA ARG A 7 8.24 -9.46 -25.48
C ARG A 7 9.45 -10.21 -24.89
N GLU A 8 10.55 -10.32 -25.62
CA GLU A 8 11.81 -10.85 -25.06
C GLU A 8 12.87 -9.75 -24.99
N ARG A 9 12.68 -8.82 -24.05
CA ARG A 9 13.76 -7.94 -23.61
C ARG A 9 14.60 -8.67 -22.57
N SER A 10 15.59 -9.37 -23.12
CA SER A 10 16.84 -9.82 -22.51
C SER A 10 17.12 -9.29 -21.10
N LEU A 11 17.28 -10.25 -20.19
CA LEU A 11 17.91 -10.09 -18.88
C LEU A 11 19.35 -9.61 -19.07
N VAL A 12 19.59 -8.29 -19.09
CA VAL A 12 20.94 -7.75 -18.88
C VAL A 12 21.25 -7.96 -17.40
N LEU A 13 21.90 -9.08 -17.08
CA LEU A 13 22.45 -9.37 -15.75
C LEU A 13 23.90 -8.89 -15.74
N SER A 14 24.25 -8.04 -14.77
CA SER A 14 25.65 -7.71 -14.47
C SER A 14 26.39 -8.97 -14.01
N GLU A 15 27.66 -9.09 -14.39
CA GLU A 15 28.53 -10.23 -14.05
C GLU A 15 28.48 -10.54 -12.54
N GLY A 16 28.20 -11.82 -12.21
CA GLY A 16 28.15 -12.33 -10.83
C GLY A 16 26.75 -12.61 -10.27
N GLN A 17 25.66 -12.16 -10.90
CA GLN A 17 24.30 -12.48 -10.44
C GLN A 17 23.69 -13.63 -11.24
N ARG A 18 23.43 -14.78 -10.58
CA ARG A 18 22.58 -15.81 -11.17
C ARG A 18 21.16 -15.25 -11.33
N PRO A 19 20.51 -15.44 -12.50
CA PRO A 19 19.13 -15.05 -12.70
C PRO A 19 18.23 -15.69 -11.63
N LEU A 20 17.25 -14.93 -11.13
CA LEU A 20 16.20 -15.49 -10.29
C LEU A 20 15.46 -16.58 -11.07
N THR A 21 15.32 -17.76 -10.47
CA THR A 21 14.57 -18.84 -11.12
C THR A 21 13.09 -18.46 -11.23
N PRO A 22 12.35 -18.96 -12.25
CA PRO A 22 10.91 -18.72 -12.34
C PRO A 22 10.14 -19.14 -11.08
N ALA A 23 10.58 -20.20 -10.39
CA ALA A 23 10.00 -20.62 -9.13
C ALA A 23 10.21 -19.58 -8.01
N THR A 24 11.40 -19.01 -7.91
CA THR A 24 11.70 -17.95 -6.95
C THR A 24 10.89 -16.68 -7.25
N ILE A 25 10.76 -16.30 -8.52
CA ILE A 25 9.93 -15.16 -8.94
C ILE A 25 8.48 -15.36 -8.50
N ARG A 26 7.90 -16.55 -8.75
CA ARG A 26 6.53 -16.86 -8.30
C ARG A 26 6.36 -16.78 -6.78
N ARG A 27 7.37 -17.23 -6.01
CA ARG A 27 7.35 -17.10 -4.54
C ARG A 27 7.38 -15.63 -4.10
N ILE A 28 8.23 -14.81 -4.72
CA ILE A 28 8.32 -13.36 -4.46
C ILE A 28 6.97 -12.67 -4.72
N VAL A 29 6.38 -12.91 -5.89
CA VAL A 29 5.09 -12.32 -6.27
C VAL A 29 3.99 -12.76 -5.30
N ARG A 30 3.92 -14.04 -4.94
CA ARG A 30 2.92 -14.55 -4.00
C ARG A 30 3.02 -13.91 -2.61
N VAL A 31 4.22 -13.67 -2.10
CA VAL A 31 4.39 -12.97 -0.82
C VAL A 31 3.99 -11.50 -0.94
N ALA A 32 4.37 -10.84 -2.03
CA ALA A 32 4.01 -9.44 -2.26
C ALA A 32 2.49 -9.23 -2.40
N GLN A 33 1.77 -10.18 -3.00
CA GLN A 33 0.29 -10.15 -3.14
C GLN A 33 -0.45 -10.08 -1.80
N THR A 34 0.17 -10.49 -0.69
CA THR A 34 -0.43 -10.33 0.64
C THR A 34 -0.54 -8.87 1.09
N GLY A 35 0.27 -7.97 0.51
CA GLY A 35 0.35 -6.56 0.90
C GLY A 35 0.99 -6.30 2.27
N GLN A 36 1.52 -7.33 2.92
CA GLN A 36 2.09 -7.21 4.28
C GLN A 36 3.59 -6.92 4.29
N TYR A 37 4.30 -7.21 3.20
CA TYR A 37 5.76 -7.16 3.16
C TYR A 37 6.25 -6.15 2.12
N SER A 38 7.19 -5.30 2.54
CA SER A 38 7.99 -4.49 1.63
C SER A 38 9.06 -5.32 0.91
N SER A 39 9.65 -4.78 -0.17
CA SER A 39 10.69 -5.47 -0.94
C SER A 39 11.92 -5.84 -0.09
N SER A 40 12.24 -5.07 0.95
CA SER A 40 13.34 -5.39 1.89
C SER A 40 12.95 -6.49 2.87
N GLN A 41 11.68 -6.55 3.30
CA GLN A 41 11.18 -7.60 4.21
C GLN A 41 10.97 -8.95 3.50
N ILE A 42 10.70 -8.96 2.20
CA ILE A 42 10.55 -10.20 1.41
C ILE A 42 11.85 -11.03 1.41
N ILE A 43 13.01 -10.37 1.44
CA ILE A 43 14.33 -11.04 1.38
C ILE A 43 14.54 -11.98 2.57
N PRO A 44 14.50 -11.52 3.85
CA PRO A 44 14.64 -12.41 5.00
C PRO A 44 13.46 -13.39 5.10
N THR A 45 12.24 -12.99 4.71
CA THR A 45 11.07 -13.87 4.74
C THR A 45 11.21 -15.09 3.84
N LEU A 46 11.83 -14.94 2.67
CA LEU A 46 12.05 -16.01 1.71
C LEU A 46 13.46 -16.61 1.75
N ASN A 47 14.31 -16.18 2.69
CA ASN A 47 15.73 -16.54 2.80
C ASN A 47 16.49 -16.34 1.47
N LEU A 48 16.32 -15.17 0.86
CA LEU A 48 16.98 -14.83 -0.41
C LEU A 48 18.28 -14.07 -0.17
N THR A 49 19.23 -14.20 -1.09
CA THR A 49 20.52 -13.48 -1.07
C THR A 49 20.56 -12.30 -2.06
N VAL A 50 19.41 -11.92 -2.61
CA VAL A 50 19.30 -10.85 -3.62
C VAL A 50 19.05 -9.48 -2.97
N SER A 51 19.32 -8.42 -3.72
CA SER A 51 19.05 -7.05 -3.26
C SER A 51 17.54 -6.73 -3.23
N ALA A 52 17.14 -5.79 -2.37
CA ALA A 52 15.77 -5.27 -2.34
C ALA A 52 15.36 -4.60 -3.65
N ARG A 53 16.34 -4.03 -4.38
CA ARG A 53 16.11 -3.44 -5.71
C ARG A 53 15.74 -4.52 -6.73
N SER A 54 16.38 -5.68 -6.68
CA SER A 54 16.06 -6.82 -7.55
C SER A 54 14.64 -7.31 -7.32
N VAL A 55 14.22 -7.46 -6.06
CA VAL A 55 12.84 -7.80 -5.69
C VAL A 55 11.86 -6.74 -6.20
N ARG A 56 12.14 -5.45 -5.96
CA ARG A 56 11.29 -4.35 -6.46
C ARG A 56 11.14 -4.37 -7.98
N ASN A 57 12.22 -4.62 -8.73
CA ASN A 57 12.17 -4.70 -10.19
C ASN A 57 11.33 -5.87 -10.68
N VAL A 58 11.37 -7.01 -9.98
CA VAL A 58 10.49 -8.16 -10.28
C VAL A 58 9.04 -7.78 -10.07
N LEU A 59 8.72 -7.17 -8.93
CA LEU A 59 7.35 -6.77 -8.60
C LEU A 59 6.82 -5.66 -9.51
N ALA A 60 7.66 -4.72 -9.93
CA ALA A 60 7.29 -3.64 -10.84
C ALA A 60 7.03 -4.12 -12.28
N ARG A 61 7.50 -5.32 -12.65
CA ARG A 61 7.23 -5.95 -13.96
C ARG A 61 5.98 -6.82 -13.95
N GLU A 62 5.38 -7.04 -12.78
CA GLU A 62 4.21 -7.89 -12.62
C GLU A 62 2.93 -7.05 -12.84
N ASP A 63 2.18 -7.34 -13.90
CA ASP A 63 0.98 -6.58 -14.28
C ASP A 63 -0.14 -6.65 -13.24
N THR A 64 -0.11 -7.65 -12.36
CA THR A 64 -1.12 -7.86 -11.32
C THR A 64 -0.86 -7.05 -10.05
N LEU A 65 0.31 -6.41 -9.93
CA LEU A 65 0.74 -5.69 -8.73
C LEU A 65 0.93 -4.21 -8.98
N ARG A 66 0.57 -3.39 -7.99
CA ARG A 66 0.82 -1.96 -8.01
C ARG A 66 1.32 -1.48 -6.65
N TYR A 67 2.38 -0.68 -6.66
CA TYR A 67 2.85 -0.05 -5.43
C TYR A 67 2.01 1.19 -5.12
N VAL A 68 1.25 1.17 -4.03
CA VAL A 68 0.28 2.23 -3.69
C VAL A 68 0.41 2.66 -2.24
N LYS A 69 -0.04 3.88 -1.95
CA LYS A 69 -0.18 4.40 -0.59
C LYS A 69 -1.35 3.69 0.09
N ARG A 70 -1.16 3.18 1.30
CA ARG A 70 -2.24 2.64 2.12
C ARG A 70 -3.13 3.78 2.60
N LYS A 71 -4.44 3.65 2.40
CA LYS A 71 -5.41 4.65 2.85
C LYS A 71 -5.58 4.48 4.35
N SER A 72 -5.32 5.51 5.14
CA SER A 72 -5.70 5.52 6.54
C SER A 72 -7.12 6.05 6.65
N ILE A 73 -8.05 5.21 7.08
CA ILE A 73 -9.45 5.60 7.28
C ILE A 73 -9.92 4.95 8.57
N PRO A 74 -10.42 5.74 9.54
CA PRO A 74 -10.94 5.17 10.78
C PRO A 74 -12.10 4.22 10.47
N MET A 75 -12.11 3.07 11.13
CA MET A 75 -13.20 2.10 11.00
C MET A 75 -14.50 2.69 11.56
N LEU A 76 -15.43 3.01 10.65
CA LEU A 76 -16.76 3.50 10.99
C LEU A 76 -17.73 2.33 11.08
N THR A 77 -18.04 1.91 12.31
CA THR A 77 -19.11 0.95 12.58
C THR A 77 -20.48 1.52 12.17
N LYS A 78 -21.49 0.66 12.06
CA LYS A 78 -22.87 1.10 11.77
C LYS A 78 -23.37 2.10 12.83
N ALA A 79 -23.03 1.87 14.10
CA ALA A 79 -23.36 2.77 15.20
C ALA A 79 -22.69 4.13 15.05
N HIS A 80 -21.39 4.18 14.71
CA HIS A 80 -20.68 5.45 14.46
C HIS A 80 -21.34 6.25 13.33
N LYS A 81 -21.74 5.58 12.24
CA LYS A 81 -22.40 6.24 11.10
C LYS A 81 -23.75 6.83 11.50
N LEU A 82 -24.54 6.09 12.29
CA LEU A 82 -25.84 6.57 12.76
C LEU A 82 -25.69 7.78 13.68
N ALA A 83 -24.83 7.68 14.70
CA ALA A 83 -24.60 8.77 15.64
C ALA A 83 -24.09 10.05 14.95
N ARG A 84 -23.18 9.91 13.98
CA ARG A 84 -22.71 11.06 13.18
C ARG A 84 -23.82 11.67 12.32
N LEU A 85 -24.71 10.85 11.77
CA LEU A 85 -25.84 11.32 10.97
C LEU A 85 -26.88 12.05 11.83
N GLU A 86 -27.19 11.52 13.00
CA GLU A 86 -28.10 12.15 13.97
C GLU A 86 -27.53 13.49 14.45
N TRP A 87 -26.26 13.50 14.85
CA TRP A 87 -25.57 14.74 15.22
C TRP A 87 -25.59 15.76 14.07
N ALA A 88 -25.27 15.34 12.83
CA ALA A 88 -25.31 16.26 11.70
C ALA A 88 -26.72 16.83 11.45
N ARG A 89 -27.77 16.03 11.62
CA ARG A 89 -29.17 16.49 11.49
C ARG A 89 -29.55 17.48 12.58
N GLU A 90 -29.14 17.23 13.82
CA GLU A 90 -29.42 18.10 14.96
C GLU A 90 -28.75 19.47 14.80
N PHE A 91 -27.51 19.48 14.31
CA PHE A 91 -26.69 20.69 14.26
C PHE A 91 -26.67 21.39 12.89
N VAL A 92 -27.42 20.91 11.88
CA VAL A 92 -27.44 21.52 10.53
C VAL A 92 -27.96 22.96 10.53
N THR A 93 -28.92 23.28 11.40
CA THR A 93 -29.48 24.64 11.57
C THR A 93 -28.89 25.36 12.78
N PHE A 94 -27.77 24.90 13.33
CA PHE A 94 -27.21 25.48 14.56
C PHE A 94 -26.71 26.92 14.39
N GLY A 95 -26.30 27.29 13.17
CA GLY A 95 -26.15 28.69 12.73
C GLY A 95 -25.22 29.52 13.63
N GLU A 96 -25.67 30.72 13.98
CA GLU A 96 -24.92 31.70 14.80
C GLU A 96 -24.50 31.16 16.17
N LYS A 97 -25.15 30.10 16.68
CA LYS A 97 -24.77 29.48 17.96
C LYS A 97 -23.37 28.86 17.92
N TRP A 98 -22.85 28.52 16.73
CA TRP A 98 -21.47 28.05 16.57
C TRP A 98 -20.42 29.07 17.06
N GLU A 99 -20.74 30.37 17.06
CA GLU A 99 -19.81 31.42 17.51
C GLU A 99 -19.48 31.32 19.00
N SER A 100 -20.37 30.71 19.79
CA SER A 100 -20.15 30.48 21.21
C SER A 100 -19.40 29.17 21.52
N VAL A 101 -19.11 28.34 20.51
CA VAL A 101 -18.51 27.02 20.69
C VAL A 101 -16.99 27.11 20.61
N ILE A 102 -16.31 26.65 21.66
CA ILE A 102 -14.85 26.50 21.68
C ILE A 102 -14.53 25.03 21.44
N PHE A 103 -13.85 24.73 20.35
CA PHE A 103 -13.35 23.39 20.05
C PHE A 103 -11.99 23.16 20.67
N SER A 104 -11.77 21.98 21.23
CA SER A 104 -10.48 21.51 21.74
C SER A 104 -10.21 20.10 21.23
N ASP A 105 -8.97 19.83 20.86
CA ASP A 105 -8.50 18.49 20.49
C ASP A 105 -7.03 18.34 20.90
N GLU A 106 -6.58 17.11 21.07
CA GLU A 106 -5.19 16.78 21.39
C GLU A 106 -4.56 16.05 20.21
N LYS A 107 -3.41 16.56 19.74
CA LYS A 107 -2.63 15.91 18.68
C LYS A 107 -1.23 15.60 19.16
N LYS A 108 -0.82 14.35 18.96
CA LYS A 108 0.58 13.93 19.11
C LYS A 108 1.37 14.29 17.85
N PHE A 109 2.51 14.96 18.04
CA PHE A 109 3.49 15.21 16.98
C PHE A 109 4.73 14.36 17.25
N ASN A 110 4.95 13.33 16.42
CA ASN A 110 6.15 12.51 16.51
C ASN A 110 7.27 13.13 15.64
N LEU A 111 8.53 13.04 16.09
CA LEU A 111 9.71 13.53 15.36
C LEU A 111 10.34 12.47 14.42
N ASP A 112 9.80 11.26 14.42
CA ASP A 112 10.27 10.08 13.69
C ASP A 112 9.74 9.98 12.24
N GLY A 113 8.75 10.79 11.89
CA GLY A 113 8.26 10.93 10.52
C GLY A 113 6.73 11.01 10.44
N PRO A 114 6.19 11.15 9.21
CA PRO A 114 4.76 11.34 9.03
C PRO A 114 3.97 10.05 9.28
N ASP A 115 3.06 10.08 10.24
CA ASP A 115 2.03 9.05 10.41
C ASP A 115 1.18 8.96 9.13
N GLY A 116 1.12 7.77 8.53
CA GLY A 116 0.33 7.52 7.32
C GLY A 116 1.09 7.58 5.99
N LEU A 117 2.43 7.60 5.98
CA LEU A 117 3.25 7.33 4.79
C LEU A 117 3.54 5.83 4.58
N GLN A 118 2.56 4.96 4.87
CA GLN A 118 2.71 3.53 4.59
C GLN A 118 2.35 3.23 3.14
N TYR A 119 3.24 2.54 2.44
CA TYR A 119 3.02 2.04 1.09
C TYR A 119 3.11 0.52 1.08
N TYR A 120 2.40 -0.12 0.16
CA TYR A 120 2.39 -1.57 0.01
C TYR A 120 2.18 -1.98 -1.45
N TRP A 121 2.46 -3.24 -1.73
CA TRP A 121 2.11 -3.87 -3.00
C TRP A 121 0.65 -4.32 -2.94
N LEU A 122 -0.20 -3.63 -3.69
CA LEU A 122 -1.59 -3.99 -3.90
C LEU A 122 -1.68 -5.02 -5.01
N ASP A 123 -2.31 -6.15 -4.73
CA ASP A 123 -2.85 -7.03 -5.76
C ASP A 123 -4.13 -6.41 -6.33
N LEU A 124 -4.10 -6.10 -7.62
CA LEU A 124 -5.20 -5.43 -8.32
C LEU A 124 -6.49 -6.27 -8.38
N ARG A 125 -6.41 -7.55 -8.01
CA ARG A 125 -7.56 -8.47 -7.92
C ARG A 125 -8.32 -8.34 -6.60
N HIS A 126 -7.75 -7.65 -5.61
CA HIS A 126 -8.32 -7.47 -4.28
C HIS A 126 -8.65 -6.00 -4.02
N GLU A 127 -9.55 -5.77 -3.05
CA GLU A 127 -9.85 -4.42 -2.58
C GLU A 127 -8.63 -3.78 -1.90
N GLU A 128 -8.56 -2.46 -1.97
CA GLU A 128 -7.49 -1.70 -1.32
C GLU A 128 -7.55 -1.87 0.19
N GLN A 129 -6.42 -2.21 0.79
CA GLN A 129 -6.28 -2.28 2.23
C GLN A 129 -6.37 -0.88 2.84
N VAL A 130 -7.14 -0.79 3.92
CA VAL A 130 -7.33 0.41 4.73
C VAL A 130 -6.61 0.20 6.07
N PHE A 131 -5.94 1.25 6.55
CA PHE A 131 -5.28 1.33 7.85
C PHE A 131 -6.19 2.00 8.88
#